data_AF-A0A378MFB0-F1
#
_entry.id   AF-A0A378MFB0-F1
#
_cell.length_a   1.000
_cell.length_b   1.000
_cell.length_c   1.000
_cell.angle_alpha   90.00
_cell.angle_beta   90.00
_cell.angle_gamma   90.00
#
_symmetry.space_group_name_H-M   'P 1'
#
loop_
_entity.id
_entity.type
_entity.pdbx_description
1 polymer ?
#
loop_
_entity_poly.entity_id
_entity_poly.type
_entity_poly.pdbx_seq_one_letter_code
_entity_poly.pdbx_strand_id
1 'polypeptide(L)'
;MTHTLPDESPDFYHQSYSITDLIIPELKVTNIKVTDENKQDVSKRFDISVDKANVLHVVAKKAELSKAAIYGHTYKVTFDATIRDGADLSKYLNEKGEIDIKNKATAEVDKDKKPSNGTDTHVPSIVEKAVKKIVNKEGKLVDSENLKQGQAVQYRLDFTAPNNQVMKTLSVYDDMEDVLDYQGAKVYDTETKKEITSQGTLKVAKDKEKVTWTAKKPTDFFGRSFYMVVDAKVKTNADLTKYKQGADYVIPNVAHMLVNGKDTKTKQVYIHISIPTKKVVTPKPKPAPKPAPTPVIPKTSGNGSGYGFFDFIQGLFK
;
A
#
# COMPACT_ATOMS: atom_id res chain seq x y z
N MET A 1 27.63 -21.73 -4.70
CA MET A 1 27.88 -23.08 -5.28
C MET A 1 28.87 -23.84 -4.40
N THR A 2 28.81 -25.17 -4.37
CA THR A 2 29.83 -26.02 -3.75
C THR A 2 30.35 -27.04 -4.76
N HIS A 3 31.66 -27.26 -4.83
CA HIS A 3 32.29 -28.28 -5.67
C HIS A 3 33.53 -28.87 -5.00
N THR A 4 33.67 -30.19 -5.07
CA THR A 4 34.84 -30.91 -4.52
C THR A 4 35.87 -31.12 -5.63
N LEU A 5 37.08 -30.62 -5.43
CA LEU A 5 38.22 -30.99 -6.26
C LEU A 5 38.80 -32.29 -5.68
N PRO A 6 38.88 -33.39 -6.45
CA PRO A 6 39.34 -34.68 -5.94
C PRO A 6 40.78 -34.58 -5.43
N ASP A 7 41.17 -35.54 -4.59
CA ASP A 7 42.57 -35.71 -4.23
C ASP A 7 43.34 -36.29 -5.42
N GLU A 8 44.56 -35.82 -5.66
CA GLU A 8 45.38 -36.22 -6.81
C GLU A 8 46.85 -36.36 -6.40
N SER A 9 47.58 -37.23 -7.09
CA SER A 9 49.04 -37.26 -6.98
C SER A 9 49.68 -36.25 -7.94
N PRO A 10 50.95 -35.85 -7.74
CA PRO A 10 51.59 -34.82 -8.56
C PRO A 10 51.54 -35.06 -10.08
N ASP A 11 51.54 -36.32 -10.51
CA ASP A 11 51.47 -36.69 -11.93
C ASP A 11 50.09 -36.44 -12.56
N PHE A 12 49.04 -36.28 -11.73
CA PHE A 12 47.65 -36.07 -12.13
C PHE A 12 47.12 -34.67 -11.78
N TYR A 13 47.99 -33.75 -11.36
CA TYR A 13 47.58 -32.38 -11.07
C TYR A 13 46.97 -31.69 -12.30
N HIS A 14 45.72 -31.24 -12.13
CA HIS A 14 44.96 -30.48 -13.11
C HIS A 14 45.68 -29.23 -13.63
N GLN A 15 45.50 -28.96 -14.92
CA GLN A 15 45.97 -27.75 -15.58
C GLN A 15 45.04 -26.56 -15.34
N SER A 16 43.76 -26.84 -15.06
CA SER A 16 42.74 -25.82 -14.84
C SER A 16 41.65 -26.30 -13.88
N TYR A 17 41.21 -25.39 -13.02
CA TYR A 17 40.01 -25.56 -12.22
C TYR A 17 39.31 -24.20 -12.12
N SER A 18 38.02 -24.16 -12.45
CA SER A 18 37.22 -22.95 -12.33
C SER A 18 35.78 -23.23 -11.92
N ILE A 19 35.16 -22.24 -11.31
CA ILE A 19 33.72 -22.15 -11.10
C ILE A 19 33.25 -20.87 -11.77
N THR A 20 32.27 -20.99 -12.65
CA THR A 20 31.64 -19.88 -13.36
C THR A 20 30.15 -19.81 -13.07
N ASP A 21 29.61 -18.61 -12.99
CA ASP A 21 28.17 -18.40 -12.79
C ASP A 21 27.70 -17.20 -13.62
N LEU A 22 26.75 -17.40 -14.54
CA LEU A 22 26.16 -16.32 -15.32
C LEU A 22 25.04 -15.69 -14.51
N ILE A 23 25.29 -14.47 -14.03
CA ILE A 23 24.37 -13.77 -13.15
C ILE A 23 23.59 -12.77 -14.00
N ILE A 24 22.27 -12.70 -13.81
CA ILE A 24 21.41 -11.83 -14.63
C ILE A 24 21.89 -10.37 -14.59
N PRO A 25 21.81 -9.62 -15.71
CA PRO A 25 22.38 -8.27 -15.80
C PRO A 25 21.75 -7.28 -14.81
N GLU A 26 20.57 -7.59 -14.27
CA GLU A 26 19.89 -6.81 -13.24
C GLU A 26 20.52 -6.92 -11.85
N LEU A 27 21.38 -7.92 -11.59
CA LEU A 27 21.98 -8.17 -10.25
C LEU A 27 23.47 -7.85 -10.18
N LYS A 28 23.83 -6.89 -9.33
CA LYS A 28 25.21 -6.53 -9.00
C LYS A 28 25.75 -7.43 -7.91
N VAL A 29 26.87 -8.07 -8.18
CA VAL A 29 27.55 -8.99 -7.26
C VAL A 29 28.55 -8.24 -6.39
N THR A 30 28.57 -8.55 -5.10
CA THR A 30 29.52 -8.03 -4.11
C THR A 30 29.95 -9.12 -3.14
N ASN A 31 30.99 -8.87 -2.34
CA ASN A 31 31.41 -9.75 -1.23
C ASN A 31 31.64 -11.22 -1.63
N ILE A 32 32.28 -11.44 -2.78
CA ILE A 32 32.58 -12.79 -3.27
C ILE A 32 33.64 -13.43 -2.37
N LYS A 33 33.40 -14.68 -1.98
CA LYS A 33 34.26 -15.45 -1.09
C LYS A 33 34.31 -16.91 -1.49
N VAL A 34 35.48 -17.53 -1.34
CA VAL A 34 35.67 -18.97 -1.45
C VAL A 34 36.08 -19.51 -0.10
N THR A 35 35.31 -20.46 0.43
CA THR A 35 35.65 -21.17 1.67
C THR A 35 35.84 -22.66 1.43
N ASP A 36 36.65 -23.31 2.27
CA ASP A 36 36.78 -24.77 2.29
C ASP A 36 35.66 -25.44 3.11
N GLU A 37 35.74 -26.76 3.28
CA GLU A 37 34.82 -27.57 4.10
C GLU A 37 34.79 -27.15 5.58
N ASN A 38 35.86 -26.52 6.07
CA ASN A 38 35.99 -26.02 7.43
C ASN A 38 35.51 -24.57 7.57
N LYS A 39 34.93 -23.99 6.50
CA LYS A 39 34.50 -22.59 6.40
C LYS A 39 35.66 -21.59 6.49
N GLN A 40 36.90 -22.03 6.29
CA GLN A 40 38.06 -21.14 6.27
C GLN A 40 38.09 -20.38 4.93
N ASP A 41 38.45 -19.09 4.99
CA ASP A 41 38.59 -18.28 3.78
C ASP A 41 39.86 -18.64 3.02
N VAL A 42 39.68 -19.25 1.86
CA VAL A 42 40.76 -19.68 0.95
C VAL A 42 40.75 -18.87 -0.35
N SER A 43 40.05 -17.75 -0.40
CA SER A 43 39.87 -16.91 -1.60
C SER A 43 41.19 -16.52 -2.25
N LYS A 44 42.28 -16.40 -1.48
CA LYS A 44 43.62 -16.07 -1.98
C LYS A 44 44.17 -17.07 -3.01
N ARG A 45 43.66 -18.31 -3.02
CA ARG A 45 44.07 -19.37 -3.97
C ARG A 45 43.45 -19.20 -5.35
N PHE A 46 42.48 -18.30 -5.48
CA PHE A 46 41.69 -18.10 -6.68
C PHE A 46 41.89 -16.67 -7.22
N ASP A 47 41.84 -16.54 -8.54
CA ASP A 47 41.57 -15.28 -9.21
C ASP A 47 40.05 -15.15 -9.33
N ILE A 48 39.50 -14.13 -8.66
CA ILE A 48 38.06 -13.91 -8.54
C ILE A 48 37.70 -12.62 -9.27
N SER A 49 36.78 -12.69 -10.22
CA SER A 49 36.33 -11.52 -10.97
C SER A 49 34.88 -11.67 -11.46
N VAL A 50 34.25 -10.55 -11.80
CA VAL A 50 32.98 -10.54 -12.54
C VAL A 50 33.24 -9.76 -13.82
N ASP A 51 32.96 -10.36 -14.97
CA ASP A 51 33.24 -9.74 -16.26
C ASP A 51 32.14 -8.76 -16.71
N LYS A 52 32.32 -8.17 -17.90
CA LYS A 52 31.36 -7.22 -18.48
C LYS A 52 30.04 -7.86 -18.91
N ALA A 53 30.01 -9.18 -19.09
CA ALA A 53 28.79 -9.95 -19.35
C ALA A 53 28.11 -10.39 -18.04
N ASN A 54 28.60 -9.91 -16.88
CA ASN A 54 28.11 -10.26 -15.55
C ASN A 54 28.27 -11.75 -15.21
N VAL A 55 29.30 -12.38 -15.76
CA VAL A 55 29.70 -13.74 -15.39
C VAL A 55 30.70 -13.66 -14.23
N LEU A 56 30.39 -14.33 -13.13
CA LEU A 56 31.33 -14.57 -12.03
C LEU A 56 32.34 -15.64 -12.47
N HIS A 57 33.62 -15.35 -12.31
CA HIS A 57 34.73 -16.24 -12.55
C HIS A 57 35.51 -16.45 -11.25
N VAL A 58 35.59 -17.70 -10.80
CA VAL A 58 36.45 -18.12 -9.68
C VAL A 58 37.42 -19.15 -10.25
N VAL A 59 38.64 -18.74 -10.54
CA VAL A 59 39.64 -19.57 -11.24
C VAL A 59 40.78 -19.89 -10.31
N ALA A 60 41.11 -21.17 -10.12
CA ALA A 60 42.26 -21.55 -9.31
C ALA A 60 43.55 -21.03 -9.95
N LYS A 61 44.41 -20.41 -9.14
CA LYS A 61 45.70 -19.91 -9.63
C LYS A 61 46.57 -21.08 -10.06
N LYS A 62 47.26 -20.93 -11.20
CA LYS A 62 48.16 -21.96 -11.73
C LYS A 62 49.20 -22.44 -10.70
N ALA A 63 49.75 -21.52 -9.90
CA ALA A 63 50.73 -21.85 -8.86
C ALA A 63 50.13 -22.68 -7.70
N GLU A 64 48.82 -22.60 -7.46
CA GLU A 64 48.14 -23.40 -6.44
C GLU A 64 47.81 -24.80 -6.96
N LEU A 65 47.50 -24.94 -8.25
CA LEU A 65 47.29 -26.24 -8.92
C LEU A 65 48.56 -27.12 -8.95
N SER A 66 49.75 -26.55 -8.75
CA SER A 66 50.98 -27.33 -8.60
C SER A 66 51.24 -27.83 -7.17
N LYS A 67 50.29 -27.65 -6.24
CA LYS A 67 50.44 -27.98 -4.81
C LYS A 67 49.36 -28.95 -4.34
N ALA A 68 49.74 -29.97 -3.58
CA ALA A 68 48.80 -30.90 -2.95
C ALA A 68 47.69 -30.21 -2.16
N ALA A 69 47.98 -29.06 -1.55
CA ALA A 69 47.07 -28.36 -0.67
C ALA A 69 45.75 -27.88 -1.32
N ILE A 70 45.63 -27.84 -2.65
CA ILE A 70 44.36 -27.50 -3.33
C ILE A 70 43.48 -28.74 -3.63
N TYR A 71 44.07 -29.94 -3.58
CA TYR A 71 43.40 -31.19 -3.90
C TYR A 71 42.75 -31.81 -2.65
N GLY A 72 41.72 -32.64 -2.85
CA GLY A 72 41.01 -33.31 -1.76
C GLY A 72 40.09 -32.40 -0.94
N HIS A 73 39.79 -31.19 -1.42
CA HIS A 73 39.01 -30.19 -0.68
C HIS A 73 37.69 -29.86 -1.36
N THR A 74 36.73 -29.41 -0.53
CA THR A 74 35.43 -28.95 -1.01
C THR A 74 35.35 -27.43 -0.93
N TYR A 75 35.23 -26.79 -2.09
CA TYR A 75 35.18 -25.34 -2.20
C TYR A 75 33.74 -24.85 -2.33
N LYS A 76 33.39 -23.90 -1.47
CA LYS A 76 32.11 -23.19 -1.50
C LYS A 76 32.33 -21.74 -1.93
N VAL A 77 31.71 -21.36 -3.04
CA VAL A 77 31.64 -19.97 -3.51
C VAL A 77 30.35 -19.33 -3.00
N THR A 78 30.49 -18.21 -2.30
CA THR A 78 29.39 -17.35 -1.82
C THR A 78 29.60 -15.93 -2.29
N PHE A 79 28.50 -15.22 -2.56
CA PHE A 79 28.51 -13.80 -2.89
C PHE A 79 27.19 -13.18 -2.44
N ASP A 80 27.20 -11.87 -2.22
CA ASP A 80 25.99 -11.07 -2.06
C ASP A 80 25.57 -10.51 -3.42
N ALA A 81 24.28 -10.33 -3.63
CA ALA A 81 23.75 -9.69 -4.82
C ALA A 81 22.77 -8.58 -4.45
N THR A 82 22.88 -7.44 -5.12
CA THR A 82 21.91 -6.36 -5.03
C THR A 82 21.30 -6.10 -6.40
N ILE A 83 20.05 -5.66 -6.42
CA ILE A 83 19.41 -5.21 -7.65
C ILE A 83 20.13 -3.92 -8.10
N ARG A 84 20.54 -3.85 -9.37
CA ARG A 84 21.12 -2.63 -9.95
C ARG A 84 20.07 -1.54 -9.97
N ASP A 85 20.49 -0.32 -9.64
CA ASP A 85 19.70 0.88 -9.91
C ASP A 85 19.30 0.86 -11.39
N GLY A 86 18.02 0.98 -11.68
CA GLY A 86 17.61 0.91 -13.07
C GLY A 86 17.18 -0.46 -13.59
N ALA A 87 17.22 -1.51 -12.78
CA ALA A 87 16.79 -2.84 -13.21
C ALA A 87 15.27 -2.96 -13.35
N ASP A 88 14.84 -3.68 -14.38
CA ASP A 88 13.47 -4.14 -14.57
C ASP A 88 13.42 -5.66 -14.34
N LEU A 89 12.71 -6.07 -13.29
CA LEU A 89 12.54 -7.48 -12.94
C LEU A 89 11.19 -8.05 -13.37
N SER A 90 10.37 -7.29 -14.11
CA SER A 90 9.02 -7.71 -14.52
C SER A 90 9.01 -9.02 -15.30
N LYS A 91 10.07 -9.32 -16.06
CA LYS A 91 10.22 -10.58 -16.81
C LYS A 91 10.46 -11.82 -15.92
N TYR A 92 10.76 -11.62 -14.64
CA TYR A 92 10.98 -12.70 -13.66
C TYR A 92 9.75 -12.92 -12.77
N LEU A 93 8.62 -12.29 -13.09
CA LEU A 93 7.37 -12.48 -12.36
C LEU A 93 6.77 -13.85 -12.63
N ASN A 94 6.52 -14.60 -11.57
CA ASN A 94 5.72 -15.81 -11.62
C ASN A 94 4.21 -15.49 -11.56
N GLU A 95 3.38 -16.52 -11.75
CA GLU A 95 1.91 -16.38 -11.73
C GLU A 95 1.33 -15.87 -10.40
N LYS A 96 2.11 -15.98 -9.31
CA LYS A 96 1.74 -15.48 -7.97
C LYS A 96 2.15 -14.02 -7.74
N GLY A 97 2.84 -13.40 -8.70
CA GLY A 97 3.36 -12.04 -8.57
C GLY A 97 4.67 -11.94 -7.78
N GLU A 98 5.39 -13.04 -7.60
CA GLU A 98 6.70 -13.09 -6.96
C GLU A 98 7.81 -13.09 -8.03
N ILE A 99 9.01 -12.63 -7.65
CA ILE A 99 10.17 -12.61 -8.56
C ILE A 99 11.00 -13.89 -8.35
N ASP A 100 11.01 -14.74 -9.37
CA ASP A 100 11.78 -16.00 -9.41
C ASP A 100 12.92 -15.88 -10.41
N ILE A 101 14.16 -15.84 -9.90
CA ILE A 101 15.36 -15.76 -10.74
C ILE A 101 16.07 -17.11 -10.73
N LYS A 102 16.02 -17.81 -11.87
CA LYS A 102 16.75 -19.05 -12.09
C LYS A 102 18.26 -18.77 -12.10
N ASN A 103 19.03 -19.49 -11.29
CA ASN A 103 20.49 -19.44 -11.26
C ASN A 103 21.10 -20.82 -11.48
N LYS A 104 22.21 -20.88 -12.22
CA LYS A 104 22.93 -22.13 -12.51
C LYS A 104 24.41 -21.84 -12.77
N ALA A 105 25.25 -22.40 -11.91
CA ALA A 105 26.70 -22.31 -12.01
C ALA A 105 27.30 -23.53 -12.71
N THR A 106 28.56 -23.45 -13.12
CA THR A 106 29.31 -24.53 -13.77
C THR A 106 30.70 -24.62 -13.18
N ALA A 107 31.08 -25.81 -12.70
CA ALA A 107 32.47 -26.14 -12.40
C ALA A 107 33.13 -26.72 -13.65
N GLU A 108 34.39 -26.39 -13.89
CA GLU A 108 35.18 -26.94 -14.98
C GLU A 108 36.55 -27.36 -14.43
N VAL A 109 36.92 -28.61 -14.68
CA VAL A 109 38.24 -29.17 -14.37
C VAL A 109 38.80 -29.72 -15.67
N ASP A 110 39.95 -29.22 -16.13
CA ASP A 110 40.61 -29.67 -17.37
C ASP A 110 39.67 -29.79 -18.58
N LYS A 111 38.78 -28.79 -18.76
CA LYS A 111 37.74 -28.69 -19.80
C LYS A 111 36.50 -29.56 -19.56
N ASP A 112 36.50 -30.43 -18.57
CA ASP A 112 35.33 -31.20 -18.18
C ASP A 112 34.37 -30.33 -17.36
N LYS A 113 33.25 -29.99 -17.98
CA LYS A 113 32.22 -29.12 -17.39
C LYS A 113 31.17 -29.91 -16.64
N LYS A 114 30.94 -29.54 -15.39
CA LYS A 114 29.88 -30.05 -14.53
C LYS A 114 28.96 -28.91 -14.08
N PRO A 115 27.75 -28.79 -14.67
CA PRO A 115 26.79 -27.81 -14.21
C PRO A 115 26.27 -28.15 -12.81
N SER A 116 25.93 -27.14 -12.01
CA SER A 116 25.16 -27.32 -10.79
C SER A 116 23.71 -27.70 -11.11
N ASN A 117 22.99 -28.14 -10.09
CA ASN A 117 21.53 -28.09 -10.14
C ASN A 117 21.06 -26.64 -10.34
N GLY A 118 19.90 -26.46 -10.97
CA GLY A 118 19.24 -25.16 -11.03
C GLY A 118 18.66 -24.79 -9.66
N THR A 119 18.77 -23.53 -9.29
CA THR A 119 18.21 -22.98 -8.05
C THR A 119 17.41 -21.72 -8.32
N ASP A 120 16.41 -21.45 -7.49
CA ASP A 120 15.63 -20.21 -7.54
C ASP A 120 16.10 -19.21 -6.48
N THR A 121 16.55 -18.05 -6.95
CA THR A 121 16.79 -16.90 -6.09
C THR A 121 15.47 -16.15 -5.95
N HIS A 122 14.92 -16.19 -4.74
CA HIS A 122 13.72 -15.45 -4.40
C HIS A 122 14.12 -14.04 -3.98
N VAL A 123 13.64 -13.05 -4.72
CA VAL A 123 13.77 -11.63 -4.35
C VAL A 123 12.59 -11.28 -3.45
N PRO A 124 12.75 -10.40 -2.44
CA PRO A 124 11.63 -9.96 -1.59
C PRO A 124 10.42 -9.54 -2.43
N SER A 125 9.22 -9.99 -2.02
CA SER A 125 7.96 -9.83 -2.75
C SER A 125 7.74 -8.41 -3.27
N ILE A 126 7.11 -8.30 -4.43
CA ILE A 126 6.76 -6.99 -4.99
C ILE A 126 5.74 -6.31 -4.08
N VAL A 127 6.11 -5.16 -3.54
CA VAL A 127 5.23 -4.35 -2.69
C VAL A 127 4.91 -3.04 -3.38
N GLU A 128 3.73 -2.99 -4.00
CA GLU A 128 3.10 -1.75 -4.46
C GLU A 128 1.77 -1.60 -3.72
N LYS A 129 1.57 -0.48 -3.03
CA LYS A 129 0.35 -0.25 -2.25
C LYS A 129 -0.08 1.22 -2.31
N ALA A 130 -1.38 1.43 -2.42
CA ALA A 130 -2.02 2.73 -2.26
C ALA A 130 -3.30 2.56 -1.41
N VAL A 131 -3.37 3.21 -0.26
CA VAL A 131 -4.52 3.17 0.66
C VAL A 131 -4.88 4.57 1.11
N LYS A 132 -6.17 4.85 1.19
CA LYS A 132 -6.73 6.09 1.71
C LYS A 132 -7.63 5.79 2.88
N LYS A 133 -7.55 6.62 3.93
CA LYS A 133 -8.39 6.59 5.12
C LYS A 133 -8.72 8.02 5.55
N ILE A 134 -9.82 8.17 6.27
CA ILE A 134 -10.13 9.39 7.03
C ILE A 134 -9.57 9.21 8.43
N VAL A 135 -8.94 10.26 8.97
CA VAL A 135 -8.58 10.34 10.40
C VAL A 135 -9.77 10.93 11.13
N ASN A 136 -10.47 10.12 11.92
CA ASN A 136 -11.64 10.58 12.67
C ASN A 136 -11.24 11.45 13.88
N LYS A 137 -12.23 11.97 14.60
CA LYS A 137 -12.01 12.86 15.75
C LYS A 137 -11.23 12.19 16.90
N GLU A 138 -11.27 10.87 16.99
CA GLU A 138 -10.50 10.08 17.95
C GLU A 138 -9.11 9.67 17.42
N GLY A 139 -8.71 10.14 16.23
CA GLY A 139 -7.42 9.83 15.60
C GLY A 139 -7.36 8.44 14.95
N LYS A 140 -8.49 7.73 14.81
CA LYS A 140 -8.56 6.41 14.17
C LYS A 140 -8.71 6.54 12.66
N LEU A 141 -8.17 5.56 11.95
CA LEU A 141 -8.28 5.44 10.50
C LEU A 141 -9.57 4.70 10.11
N VAL A 142 -10.48 5.40 9.45
CA VAL A 142 -11.81 4.88 9.06
C VAL A 142 -12.03 5.04 7.56
N ASP A 143 -12.94 4.25 6.99
CA ASP A 143 -13.34 4.35 5.57
C ASP A 143 -14.46 5.37 5.35
N SER A 144 -15.17 5.75 6.41
CA SER A 144 -16.20 6.78 6.35
C SER A 144 -16.31 7.57 7.66
N GLU A 145 -16.78 8.81 7.55
CA GLU A 145 -16.97 9.71 8.69
C GLU A 145 -18.23 10.57 8.52
N ASN A 146 -18.94 10.83 9.63
CA ASN A 146 -20.13 11.68 9.62
C ASN A 146 -19.73 13.13 9.96
N LEU A 147 -19.89 14.03 8.98
CA LEU A 147 -19.54 15.44 9.11
C LEU A 147 -20.72 16.35 8.79
N LYS A 148 -20.50 17.65 9.03
CA LYS A 148 -21.37 18.75 8.62
C LYS A 148 -20.59 19.71 7.75
N GLN A 149 -21.29 20.49 6.94
CA GLN A 149 -20.69 21.62 6.24
C GLN A 149 -19.97 22.54 7.24
N GLY A 150 -18.79 23.01 6.85
CA GLY A 150 -17.90 23.79 7.70
C GLY A 150 -16.98 22.97 8.62
N GLN A 151 -17.10 21.65 8.72
CA GLN A 151 -16.20 20.84 9.54
C GLN A 151 -14.92 20.44 8.79
N ALA A 152 -13.82 20.35 9.54
CA ALA A 152 -12.55 19.85 9.04
C ALA A 152 -12.60 18.34 8.82
N VAL A 153 -11.83 17.87 7.84
CA VAL A 153 -11.57 16.47 7.55
C VAL A 153 -10.09 16.30 7.28
N GLN A 154 -9.49 15.24 7.81
CA GLN A 154 -8.11 14.88 7.54
C GLN A 154 -8.08 13.53 6.84
N TYR A 155 -7.41 13.47 5.70
CA TYR A 155 -7.14 12.23 4.98
C TYR A 155 -5.72 11.77 5.24
N ARG A 156 -5.56 10.45 5.40
CA ARG A 156 -4.27 9.78 5.41
C ARG A 156 -4.16 8.89 4.17
N LEU A 157 -3.13 9.13 3.39
CA LEU A 157 -2.83 8.44 2.15
C LEU A 157 -1.55 7.63 2.35
N ASP A 158 -1.66 6.32 2.59
CA ASP A 158 -0.52 5.42 2.80
C ASP A 158 -0.10 4.80 1.47
N PHE A 159 1.19 4.90 1.14
CA PHE A 159 1.78 4.40 -0.08
C PHE A 159 2.99 3.49 0.20
N THR A 160 3.17 2.49 -0.65
CA THR A 160 4.43 1.74 -0.77
C THR A 160 4.85 1.80 -2.22
N ALA A 161 6.00 2.44 -2.46
CA ALA A 161 6.54 2.56 -3.80
C ALA A 161 7.09 1.20 -4.26
N PRO A 162 6.96 0.88 -5.56
CA PRO A 162 7.37 -0.41 -6.09
C PRO A 162 8.87 -0.66 -5.90
N ASN A 163 9.21 -1.93 -5.72
CA ASN A 163 10.58 -2.45 -5.58
C ASN A 163 10.97 -3.41 -6.73
N ASN A 164 10.28 -3.32 -7.87
CA ASN A 164 10.49 -4.20 -9.02
C ASN A 164 10.90 -3.47 -10.30
N GLN A 165 10.92 -2.13 -10.27
CA GLN A 165 11.22 -1.28 -11.41
C GLN A 165 11.99 -0.03 -10.99
N VAL A 166 12.77 0.51 -11.91
CA VAL A 166 13.32 1.87 -11.81
C VAL A 166 12.18 2.86 -11.70
N MET A 167 12.26 3.79 -10.75
CA MET A 167 11.37 4.94 -10.76
C MET A 167 12.10 6.11 -11.41
N LYS A 168 11.71 6.45 -12.64
CA LYS A 168 12.08 7.72 -13.28
C LYS A 168 11.22 8.86 -12.74
N THR A 169 9.96 8.55 -12.43
CA THR A 169 9.02 9.45 -11.78
C THR A 169 8.26 8.73 -10.67
N LEU A 170 8.02 9.44 -9.57
CA LEU A 170 7.13 9.04 -8.49
C LEU A 170 6.36 10.27 -8.04
N SER A 171 5.03 10.22 -8.13
CA SER A 171 4.16 11.24 -7.60
C SER A 171 2.94 10.62 -6.94
N VAL A 172 2.45 11.24 -5.87
CA VAL A 172 1.16 10.93 -5.27
C VAL A 172 0.29 12.17 -5.32
N TYR A 173 -1.00 11.99 -5.58
CA TYR A 173 -1.93 13.11 -5.61
C TYR A 173 -3.29 12.73 -5.06
N ASP A 174 -4.00 13.78 -4.65
CA ASP A 174 -5.38 13.76 -4.23
C ASP A 174 -6.10 14.88 -4.98
N ASP A 175 -7.12 14.51 -5.75
CA ASP A 175 -7.96 15.42 -6.52
C ASP A 175 -9.33 15.40 -5.83
N MET A 176 -9.49 16.26 -4.83
CA MET A 176 -10.64 16.21 -3.93
C MET A 176 -11.88 16.74 -4.64
N GLU A 177 -13.06 16.30 -4.20
CA GLU A 177 -14.31 16.86 -4.70
C GLU A 177 -14.41 18.38 -4.40
N ASP A 178 -14.88 19.17 -5.35
CA ASP A 178 -14.95 20.65 -5.29
C ASP A 178 -15.72 21.22 -4.09
N VAL A 179 -16.48 20.39 -3.38
CA VAL A 179 -17.21 20.76 -2.15
C VAL A 179 -16.32 20.73 -0.90
N LEU A 180 -15.08 20.29 -1.05
CA LEU A 180 -14.02 20.34 -0.05
C LEU A 180 -13.11 21.53 -0.34
N ASP A 181 -12.46 22.05 0.70
CA ASP A 181 -11.53 23.18 0.66
C ASP A 181 -10.20 22.75 1.25
N TYR A 182 -9.16 22.68 0.41
CA TYR A 182 -7.81 22.29 0.81
C TYR A 182 -7.22 23.25 1.87
N GLN A 183 -6.68 22.69 2.96
CA GLN A 183 -6.07 23.45 4.05
C GLN A 183 -4.55 23.22 4.16
N GLY A 184 -4.05 22.04 3.77
CA GLY A 184 -2.63 21.74 3.88
C GLY A 184 -2.31 20.29 3.54
N ALA A 185 -1.03 20.01 3.30
CA ALA A 185 -0.55 18.65 3.19
C ALA A 185 0.91 18.51 3.62
N LYS A 186 1.23 17.36 4.20
CA LYS A 186 2.58 16.97 4.61
C LYS A 186 2.83 15.51 4.30
N VAL A 187 4.08 15.17 4.01
CA VAL A 187 4.49 13.80 3.71
C VAL A 187 5.44 13.31 4.78
N TYR A 188 5.24 12.06 5.22
CA TYR A 188 5.99 11.44 6.29
C TYR A 188 6.51 10.07 5.88
N ASP A 189 7.69 9.72 6.35
CA ASP A 189 8.22 8.38 6.23
C ASP A 189 7.48 7.44 7.20
N THR A 190 7.03 6.28 6.71
CA THR A 190 6.18 5.38 7.50
C THR A 190 6.94 4.73 8.65
N GLU A 191 8.22 4.42 8.48
CA GLU A 191 9.02 3.73 9.48
C GLU A 191 9.49 4.71 10.56
N THR A 192 10.17 5.78 10.13
CA THR A 192 10.80 6.74 11.03
C THR A 192 9.84 7.80 11.58
N LYS A 193 8.64 7.93 11.00
CA LYS A 193 7.63 8.97 11.29
C LYS A 193 8.10 10.40 11.07
N LYS A 194 9.26 10.60 10.45
CA LYS A 194 9.81 11.93 10.17
C LYS A 194 9.11 12.56 8.97
N GLU A 195 8.93 13.87 9.03
CA GLU A 195 8.43 14.64 7.89
C GLU A 195 9.50 14.62 6.77
N ILE A 196 9.08 14.22 5.57
CA ILE A 196 9.90 14.12 4.36
C ILE A 196 9.34 14.96 3.20
N THR A 197 8.42 15.89 3.48
CA THR A 197 7.82 16.78 2.48
C THR A 197 8.88 17.43 1.56
N SER A 198 10.02 17.82 2.13
CA SER A 198 11.15 18.46 1.44
C SER A 198 11.92 17.54 0.46
N GLN A 199 11.78 16.21 0.57
CA GLN A 199 12.34 15.24 -0.37
C GLN A 199 11.58 15.21 -1.72
N GLY A 200 10.47 15.94 -1.80
CA GLY A 200 9.72 16.16 -3.03
C GLY A 200 9.39 17.62 -3.27
N THR A 201 8.51 17.83 -4.24
CA THR A 201 7.90 19.12 -4.57
C THR A 201 6.40 18.98 -4.38
N LEU A 202 5.83 19.79 -3.49
CA LEU A 202 4.39 19.87 -3.26
C LEU A 202 3.80 20.95 -4.19
N LYS A 203 2.81 20.59 -5.00
CA LYS A 203 2.05 21.49 -5.87
C LYS A 203 0.58 21.44 -5.49
N VAL A 204 -0.05 22.61 -5.43
CA VAL A 204 -1.48 22.74 -5.09
C VAL A 204 -2.16 23.53 -6.20
N ALA A 205 -3.15 22.93 -6.84
CA ALA A 205 -4.09 23.61 -7.73
C ALA A 205 -5.38 23.86 -6.94
N LYS A 206 -5.45 25.02 -6.28
CA LYS A 206 -6.56 25.37 -5.37
C LYS A 206 -7.91 25.44 -6.08
N ASP A 207 -7.92 25.86 -7.34
CA ASP A 207 -9.10 25.91 -8.20
C ASP A 207 -9.71 24.52 -8.46
N LYS A 208 -8.91 23.46 -8.32
CA LYS A 208 -9.31 22.06 -8.51
C LYS A 208 -9.28 21.25 -7.22
N GLU A 209 -9.02 21.89 -6.09
CA GLU A 209 -8.84 21.21 -4.79
C GLU A 209 -7.83 20.05 -4.86
N LYS A 210 -6.82 20.19 -5.72
CA LYS A 210 -5.87 19.15 -6.05
C LYS A 210 -4.52 19.42 -5.40
N VAL A 211 -4.01 18.41 -4.69
CA VAL A 211 -2.65 18.41 -4.15
C VAL A 211 -1.84 17.29 -4.79
N THR A 212 -0.61 17.59 -5.19
CA THR A 212 0.32 16.63 -5.77
C THR A 212 1.68 16.77 -5.10
N TRP A 213 2.24 15.67 -4.62
CA TRP A 213 3.62 15.60 -4.17
C TRP A 213 4.43 14.74 -5.15
N THR A 214 5.53 15.28 -5.66
CA THR A 214 6.43 14.58 -6.60
C THR A 214 7.81 14.44 -6.00
N ALA A 215 8.33 13.22 -5.89
CA ALA A 215 9.66 12.96 -5.34
C ALA A 215 10.76 13.61 -6.21
N LYS A 216 11.74 14.27 -5.58
CA LYS A 216 12.91 14.86 -6.29
C LYS A 216 13.88 13.78 -6.76
N LYS A 217 14.02 12.71 -5.98
CA LYS A 217 14.83 11.52 -6.27
C LYS A 217 13.97 10.27 -6.09
N PRO A 218 13.19 9.87 -7.11
CA PRO A 218 12.27 8.74 -6.97
C PRO A 218 12.95 7.43 -6.55
N THR A 219 14.19 7.20 -6.97
CA THR A 219 15.00 6.03 -6.60
C THR A 219 15.21 5.89 -5.08
N ASP A 220 15.24 7.01 -4.34
CA ASP A 220 15.39 6.97 -2.88
C ASP A 220 14.18 6.32 -2.20
N PHE A 221 13.05 6.15 -2.91
CA PHE A 221 11.79 5.59 -2.40
C PHE A 221 11.59 4.11 -2.76
N PHE A 222 12.56 3.46 -3.40
CA PHE A 222 12.43 2.06 -3.83
C PHE A 222 12.04 1.11 -2.68
N GLY A 223 10.87 0.47 -2.80
CA GLY A 223 10.30 -0.39 -1.74
C GLY A 223 9.92 0.30 -0.43
N ARG A 224 10.12 1.62 -0.32
CA ARG A 224 9.85 2.36 0.92
C ARG A 224 8.37 2.67 1.03
N SER A 225 7.91 2.67 2.28
CA SER A 225 6.56 3.10 2.63
C SER A 225 6.58 4.52 3.20
N PHE A 226 5.65 5.35 2.75
CA PHE A 226 5.46 6.72 3.22
C PHE A 226 3.97 7.05 3.20
N TYR A 227 3.57 8.13 3.87
CA TYR A 227 2.19 8.58 3.85
C TYR A 227 2.08 10.09 3.72
N MET A 228 1.05 10.54 2.98
CA MET A 228 0.67 11.94 2.90
C MET A 228 -0.55 12.17 3.80
N VAL A 229 -0.47 13.19 4.64
CA VAL A 229 -1.61 13.73 5.40
C VAL A 229 -2.12 14.93 4.63
N VAL A 230 -3.42 14.94 4.30
CA VAL A 230 -4.09 16.05 3.61
C VAL A 230 -5.19 16.58 4.53
N ASP A 231 -5.07 17.84 4.90
CA ASP A 231 -6.08 18.56 5.67
C ASP A 231 -7.02 19.30 4.73
N ALA A 232 -8.31 19.13 4.93
CA ALA A 232 -9.35 19.79 4.16
C ALA A 232 -10.54 20.20 5.06
N LYS A 233 -11.50 20.90 4.48
CA LYS A 233 -12.73 21.33 5.15
C LYS A 233 -13.92 21.16 4.22
N VAL A 234 -15.04 20.67 4.71
CA VAL A 234 -16.29 20.71 3.95
C VAL A 234 -16.72 22.17 3.82
N LYS A 235 -16.90 22.68 2.60
CA LYS A 235 -17.31 24.08 2.38
C LYS A 235 -18.68 24.36 2.99
N THR A 236 -18.82 25.50 3.69
CA THR A 236 -20.03 25.82 4.49
C THR A 236 -21.31 25.92 3.65
N ASN A 237 -21.22 26.38 2.40
CA ASN A 237 -22.36 26.61 1.51
C ASN A 237 -22.21 25.86 0.17
N ALA A 238 -21.48 24.75 0.16
CA ALA A 238 -21.34 23.94 -1.04
C ALA A 238 -22.70 23.37 -1.48
N ASP A 239 -22.93 23.32 -2.78
CA ASP A 239 -24.04 22.55 -3.33
C ASP A 239 -23.70 21.05 -3.26
N LEU A 240 -24.38 20.33 -2.37
CA LEU A 240 -24.18 18.90 -2.18
C LEU A 240 -25.15 18.04 -3.00
N THR A 241 -26.02 18.65 -3.81
CA THR A 241 -27.15 17.96 -4.46
C THR A 241 -26.69 16.75 -5.28
N LYS A 242 -25.54 16.82 -5.97
CA LYS A 242 -24.98 15.69 -6.74
C LYS A 242 -24.60 14.46 -5.92
N TYR A 243 -24.42 14.61 -4.60
CA TYR A 243 -24.03 13.53 -3.69
C TYR A 243 -25.20 12.93 -2.91
N LYS A 244 -26.45 13.33 -3.19
CA LYS A 244 -27.61 12.86 -2.44
C LYS A 244 -27.80 11.34 -2.62
N GLN A 245 -27.78 10.61 -1.51
CA GLN A 245 -28.05 9.17 -1.44
C GLN A 245 -28.96 8.88 -0.24
N GLY A 246 -30.26 8.66 -0.52
CA GLY A 246 -31.25 8.42 0.53
C GLY A 246 -31.39 9.62 1.49
N ALA A 247 -31.04 9.38 2.76
CA ALA A 247 -31.15 10.36 3.84
C ALA A 247 -29.89 11.23 4.03
N ASP A 248 -28.80 10.93 3.32
CA ASP A 248 -27.51 11.62 3.47
C ASP A 248 -27.00 12.16 2.12
N TYR A 249 -26.08 13.11 2.19
CA TYR A 249 -25.12 13.38 1.12
C TYR A 249 -23.87 12.55 1.37
N VAL A 250 -23.41 11.81 0.37
CA VAL A 250 -22.27 10.89 0.45
C VAL A 250 -21.18 11.37 -0.50
N ILE A 251 -20.20 12.10 0.04
CA ILE A 251 -19.10 12.71 -0.72
C ILE A 251 -17.95 11.71 -0.79
N PRO A 252 -17.63 11.15 -1.96
CA PRO A 252 -16.53 10.23 -2.11
C PRO A 252 -15.17 10.95 -2.13
N ASN A 253 -14.10 10.20 -1.89
CA ASN A 253 -12.75 10.66 -2.19
C ASN A 253 -11.79 9.50 -2.50
N VAL A 254 -10.92 9.67 -3.51
CA VAL A 254 -9.91 8.69 -3.98
C VAL A 254 -8.56 9.41 -4.11
N ALA A 255 -7.45 8.73 -3.85
CA ALA A 255 -6.11 9.25 -4.13
C ALA A 255 -5.37 8.33 -5.09
N HIS A 256 -4.25 8.81 -5.63
CA HIS A 256 -3.52 8.15 -6.70
C HIS A 256 -2.02 8.16 -6.44
N MET A 257 -1.34 7.09 -6.85
CA MET A 257 0.11 6.99 -6.96
C MET A 257 0.47 6.74 -8.41
N LEU A 258 1.32 7.60 -8.97
CA LEU A 258 1.83 7.52 -10.33
C LEU A 258 3.31 7.18 -10.30
N VAL A 259 3.67 6.05 -10.89
CA VAL A 259 5.06 5.61 -11.07
C VAL A 259 5.31 5.39 -12.55
N ASN A 260 6.26 6.14 -13.13
CA ASN A 260 6.56 6.09 -14.56
C ASN A 260 5.32 6.25 -15.47
N GLY A 261 4.30 6.99 -15.01
CA GLY A 261 3.03 7.17 -15.71
C GLY A 261 1.98 6.07 -15.51
N LYS A 262 2.31 4.96 -14.84
CA LYS A 262 1.33 3.95 -14.39
C LYS A 262 0.62 4.48 -13.15
N ASP A 263 -0.71 4.53 -13.20
CA ASP A 263 -1.57 4.98 -12.10
C ASP A 263 -2.07 3.81 -11.25
N THR A 264 -1.90 3.94 -9.94
CA THR A 264 -2.42 3.04 -8.91
C THR A 264 -3.29 3.84 -7.95
N LYS A 265 -4.61 3.62 -8.05
CA LYS A 265 -5.62 4.31 -7.23
C LYS A 265 -5.86 3.63 -5.88
N THR A 266 -6.22 4.42 -4.88
CA THR A 266 -6.71 3.90 -3.59
C THR A 266 -8.14 3.38 -3.71
N LYS A 267 -8.61 2.67 -2.69
CA LYS A 267 -10.05 2.53 -2.45
C LYS A 267 -10.68 3.89 -2.14
N GLN A 268 -11.98 3.98 -2.37
CA GLN A 268 -12.78 5.17 -2.10
C GLN A 268 -13.16 5.22 -0.62
N VAL A 269 -13.05 6.42 -0.03
CA VAL A 269 -13.57 6.73 1.31
C VAL A 269 -14.71 7.73 1.21
N TYR A 270 -15.52 7.85 2.25
CA TYR A 270 -16.77 8.62 2.18
C TYR A 270 -16.96 9.58 3.36
N ILE A 271 -17.32 10.81 3.06
CA ILE A 271 -17.93 11.71 4.06
C ILE A 271 -19.44 11.58 3.93
N HIS A 272 -20.12 11.36 5.05
CA HIS A 272 -21.57 11.38 5.15
C HIS A 272 -22.03 12.68 5.81
N ILE A 273 -23.01 13.36 5.20
CA ILE A 273 -23.64 14.57 5.75
C ILE A 273 -25.15 14.36 5.74
N SER A 274 -25.76 14.26 6.92
CA SER A 274 -27.21 14.03 7.01
C SER A 274 -28.03 15.18 6.45
N ILE A 275 -29.03 14.84 5.64
CA ILE A 275 -29.98 15.80 5.09
C ILE A 275 -30.94 16.17 6.22
N PRO A 276 -31.08 17.46 6.57
CA PRO A 276 -32.04 17.88 7.58
C PRO A 276 -33.45 17.41 7.17
N THR A 277 -34.05 16.53 7.96
CA THR A 277 -35.46 16.24 7.80
C THR A 277 -36.21 17.51 8.17
N LYS A 278 -37.08 18.01 7.28
CA LYS A 278 -38.04 19.06 7.67
C LYS A 278 -38.80 18.49 8.87
N LYS A 279 -38.64 19.08 10.06
CA LYS A 279 -39.56 18.81 11.17
C LYS A 279 -40.95 19.14 10.64
N VAL A 280 -41.79 18.13 10.49
CA VAL A 280 -43.23 18.35 10.34
C VAL A 280 -43.66 19.01 11.64
N VAL A 281 -43.80 20.33 11.63
CA VAL A 281 -44.49 21.05 12.71
C VAL A 281 -45.94 20.65 12.54
N THR A 282 -46.39 19.64 13.29
CA THR A 282 -47.83 19.48 13.52
C THR A 282 -48.32 20.80 14.12
N PRO A 283 -49.31 21.47 13.50
CA PRO A 283 -49.88 22.67 14.09
C PRO A 283 -50.29 22.37 15.52
N LYS A 284 -49.79 23.16 16.48
CA LYS A 284 -50.29 23.11 17.85
C LYS A 284 -51.81 23.25 17.77
N PRO A 285 -52.62 22.33 18.33
CA PRO A 285 -54.06 22.47 18.30
C PRO A 285 -54.44 23.86 18.83
N LYS A 286 -55.22 24.60 18.03
CA LYS A 286 -55.79 25.88 18.44
C LYS A 286 -56.50 25.63 19.78
N PRO A 287 -56.29 26.45 20.84
CA PRO A 287 -57.02 26.27 22.09
C PRO A 287 -58.51 26.17 21.79
N ALA A 288 -59.15 25.13 22.33
CA ALA A 288 -60.58 24.94 22.16
C ALA A 288 -61.33 26.22 22.62
N PRO A 289 -62.35 26.67 21.88
CA PRO A 289 -63.21 27.75 22.36
C PRO A 289 -63.75 27.40 23.74
N LYS A 290 -63.73 28.36 24.66
CA LYS A 290 -64.34 28.23 25.99
C LYS A 290 -65.80 27.80 25.81
N PRO A 291 -66.30 26.78 26.55
CA PRO A 291 -67.70 26.38 26.45
C PRO A 291 -68.62 27.56 26.77
N ALA A 292 -69.63 27.77 25.93
CA ALA A 292 -70.71 28.71 26.22
C ALA A 292 -71.47 28.24 27.48
N PRO A 293 -71.96 29.16 28.32
CA PRO A 293 -72.71 28.80 29.51
C PRO A 293 -74.00 28.04 29.13
N THR A 294 -74.20 26.88 29.75
CA THR A 294 -75.36 26.02 29.55
C THR A 294 -76.64 26.71 30.04
N PRO A 295 -77.77 26.63 29.31
CA PRO A 295 -79.05 27.15 29.78
C PRO A 295 -79.52 26.38 31.01
N VAL A 296 -80.00 27.10 32.03
CA VAL A 296 -80.61 26.52 33.23
C VAL A 296 -81.98 25.94 32.84
N ILE A 297 -82.14 24.62 32.93
CA ILE A 297 -83.43 23.94 32.76
C ILE A 297 -84.24 24.09 34.06
N PRO A 298 -85.51 24.57 34.02
CA PRO A 298 -86.35 24.66 35.21
C PRO A 298 -86.70 23.29 35.77
N LYS A 299 -86.62 23.13 37.09
CA LYS A 299 -87.13 21.94 37.80
C LYS A 299 -88.65 22.03 37.91
N THR A 300 -89.38 21.11 37.29
CA THR A 300 -90.79 20.86 37.61
C THR A 300 -90.90 19.61 38.48
N SER A 301 -91.61 19.75 39.59
CA SER A 301 -91.96 18.75 40.59
C SER A 301 -92.84 17.63 40.02
N GLY A 302 -92.69 16.41 40.53
CA GLY A 302 -93.74 15.39 40.38
C GLY A 302 -93.24 13.98 40.67
N ASN A 303 -93.69 13.43 41.80
CA ASN A 303 -93.57 12.01 42.16
C ASN A 303 -94.12 11.10 41.05
N GLY A 304 -93.37 10.06 40.69
CA GLY A 304 -93.87 9.00 39.81
C GLY A 304 -92.79 7.96 39.49
N SER A 305 -93.10 6.71 39.80
CA SER A 305 -92.25 5.52 39.72
C SER A 305 -91.82 5.11 38.30
N GLY A 306 -90.55 4.66 38.17
CA GLY A 306 -90.18 3.57 37.24
C GLY A 306 -89.31 3.93 36.02
N TYR A 307 -88.22 3.16 35.88
CA TYR A 307 -87.44 2.83 34.67
C TYR A 307 -86.41 3.82 34.07
N GLY A 308 -85.13 3.50 34.30
CA GLY A 308 -84.17 3.09 33.26
C GLY A 308 -83.80 4.04 32.11
N PHE A 309 -82.72 4.80 32.27
CA PHE A 309 -82.07 5.56 31.17
C PHE A 309 -80.88 4.78 30.58
N PHE A 310 -81.06 3.48 30.32
CA PHE A 310 -80.13 2.68 29.50
C PHE A 310 -80.68 2.43 28.07
N ASP A 311 -81.84 2.98 27.72
CA ASP A 311 -82.54 2.68 26.46
C ASP A 311 -82.49 3.78 25.37
N PHE A 312 -81.65 4.81 25.48
CA PHE A 312 -81.69 5.93 24.51
C PHE A 312 -80.68 5.87 23.34
N ILE A 313 -79.67 4.97 23.32
CA ILE A 313 -78.75 4.89 22.16
C ILE A 313 -78.52 3.44 21.71
N GLN A 314 -79.60 2.72 21.41
CA GLN A 314 -79.55 1.53 20.53
C GLN A 314 -80.26 1.73 19.18
N GLY A 315 -80.77 2.92 18.89
CA GLY A 315 -81.39 3.22 17.59
C GLY A 315 -80.54 4.17 16.76
N LEU A 316 -79.46 3.71 16.11
CA LEU A 316 -78.89 4.45 14.95
C LEU A 316 -77.92 3.66 14.05
N PHE A 317 -77.82 2.34 14.20
CA PHE A 317 -77.20 1.49 13.17
C PHE A 317 -78.25 0.53 12.58
N LYS A 318 -79.07 1.07 11.68
CA LYS A 318 -79.69 0.39 10.55
C LYS A 318 -79.41 1.22 9.30
#